data_AF-A0A434TV44-F1
#
_entry.id   AF-A0A434TV44-F1
#
_cell.length_a   1.000
_cell.length_b   1.000
_cell.length_c   1.000
_cell.angle_alpha   90.00
_cell.angle_beta   90.00
_cell.angle_gamma   90.00
#
_symmetry.space_group_name_H-M   'P 1'
#
loop_
_entity.id
_entity.type
_entity.pdbx_description
1 polymer ?
#
loop_
_entity_poly.entity_id
_entity_poly.type
_entity_poly.pdbx_seq_one_letter_code
_entity_poly.pdbx_strand_id
1 'polypeptide(L)' 'MSNLIARFVKDESGATAIEYGLIAALIALAIMVGAGQLGTALNTKFKAIASAVQNSN' A
#
# COMPACT_ATOMS: atom_id res chain seq x y z
N MET A 1 24.87 25.45 -24.95
CA MET A 1 24.21 24.13 -25.12
C MET A 1 24.86 23.06 -24.24
N SER A 2 26.17 22.80 -24.32
CA SER A 2 26.83 21.71 -23.56
C SER A 2 26.64 21.75 -22.04
N ASN A 3 26.58 22.94 -21.42
CA ASN A 3 26.36 23.06 -19.98
C ASN A 3 24.96 22.63 -19.51
N LEU A 4 23.94 22.76 -20.36
CA LEU A 4 22.58 22.31 -20.02
C LEU A 4 22.50 20.78 -20.06
N ILE A 5 23.13 20.16 -21.07
CA ILE A 5 23.20 18.70 -21.22
C ILE A 5 24.05 18.09 -20.09
N ALA A 6 25.19 18.70 -19.74
CA ALA A 6 26.02 18.24 -18.64
C ALA A 6 25.31 18.33 -17.27
N ARG A 7 24.46 19.34 -17.07
CA ARG A 7 23.67 19.50 -15.83
C ARG A 7 22.51 18.50 -15.75
N PHE A 8 21.90 18.17 -16.89
CA PHE A 8 20.84 17.16 -16.98
C PHE A 8 21.37 15.74 -16.78
N VAL A 9 22.54 15.41 -17.34
CA VAL A 9 23.20 14.10 -17.12
C VAL A 9 23.65 13.92 -15.67
N LYS A 10 23.88 15.01 -14.94
CA LYS A 10 24.29 15.01 -13.53
C LYS A 10 23.10 15.11 -12.55
N ASP A 11 21.87 15.12 -13.07
CA ASP A 11 20.65 15.18 -12.28
C ASP A 11 20.22 13.77 -11.85
N GLU A 12 20.48 13.42 -10.59
CA GLU A 12 20.08 12.14 -9.98
C GLU A 12 18.65 12.17 -9.41
N SER A 13 17.89 13.25 -9.64
CA SER A 13 16.51 13.38 -9.16
C SER A 13 15.60 12.25 -9.68
N GLY A 14 15.88 11.70 -10.87
CA GLY A 14 15.19 10.53 -11.39
C GLY A 14 15.60 9.20 -10.73
N ALA A 15 16.88 9.05 -10.37
CA ALA A 15 17.37 7.86 -9.67
C ALA A 15 16.82 7.80 -8.23
N THR A 16 16.79 8.94 -7.55
CA THR A 16 16.19 9.08 -6.21
C THR A 16 14.66 8.86 -6.23
N ALA A 17 13.96 9.26 -7.30
CA ALA A 17 12.53 8.97 -7.46
C ALA A 17 12.23 7.47 -7.55
N ILE A 18 13.12 6.66 -8.14
CA ILE A 18 12.96 5.19 -8.23
C ILE A 18 13.18 4.54 -6.86
N GLU A 19 14.12 5.03 -6.06
CA GLU A 19 14.38 4.53 -4.71
C GLU A 19 13.20 4.80 -3.76
N TYR A 20 12.72 6.04 -3.71
CA TYR A 20 11.54 6.39 -2.91
C TYR A 20 10.26 5.76 -3.47
N GLY A 21 10.17 5.58 -4.79
CA GLY A 21 9.08 4.87 -5.45
C GLY A 21 8.99 3.41 -5.02
N LEU A 22 10.13 2.71 -4.90
CA LEU A 22 10.18 1.33 -4.42
C LEU A 22 9.74 1.23 -2.94
N ILE A 23 10.21 2.14 -2.09
CA ILE A 23 9.80 2.18 -0.67
C ILE A 23 8.29 2.43 -0.56
N ALA A 24 7.75 3.37 -1.32
CA ALA A 24 6.32 3.66 -1.35
C ALA A 24 5.50 2.44 -1.82
N ALA A 25 5.97 1.73 -2.84
CA ALA A 25 5.32 0.50 -3.32
C ALA A 25 5.29 -0.61 -2.26
N LEU A 26 6.38 -0.79 -1.51
CA LEU A 26 6.45 -1.78 -0.43
C LEU A 26 5.53 -1.43 0.74
N ILE A 27 5.46 -0.16 1.12
CA ILE A 27 4.54 0.32 2.16
C ILE A 27 3.09 0.12 1.72
N ALA A 28 2.76 0.49 0.49
CA ALA A 28 1.42 0.30 -0.08
C ALA A 28 1.03 -1.18 -0.09
N LEU A 29 1.94 -2.07 -0.48
CA LEU A 29 1.72 -3.52 -0.47
C LEU A 29 1.44 -4.04 0.95
N ALA A 30 2.24 -3.64 1.93
CA ALA A 30 2.03 -4.04 3.32
C ALA A 30 0.66 -3.58 3.85
N ILE A 31 0.26 -2.34 3.54
CA ILE A 31 -1.06 -1.81 3.92
C ILE A 31 -2.19 -2.60 3.25
N MET A 32 -2.08 -2.88 1.94
CA MET A 32 -3.10 -3.65 1.22
C MET A 32 -3.30 -5.04 1.82
N VAL A 33 -2.22 -5.76 2.11
CA VAL A 33 -2.27 -7.09 2.73
C VAL A 33 -2.89 -7.01 4.13
N GLY A 34 -2.43 -6.07 4.96
CA GLY A 34 -2.95 -5.88 6.32
C GLY A 34 -4.43 -5.53 6.34
N ALA A 35 -4.86 -4.61 5.46
CA ALA A 35 -6.26 -4.22 5.33
C ALA A 35 -7.16 -5.38 4.87
N GLY A 36 -6.68 -6.22 3.95
CA GLY A 36 -7.40 -7.41 3.49
C GLY A 36 -7.63 -8.44 4.61
N GLN A 37 -6.58 -8.71 5.41
CA GLN A 37 -6.68 -9.61 6.57
C GLN A 37 -7.63 -9.04 7.64
N LEU A 38 -7.50 -7.75 7.95
CA LEU A 38 -8.39 -7.07 8.90
C LEU A 38 -9.85 -7.12 8.44
N GLY A 39 -10.12 -6.83 7.17
CA GLY A 39 -11.47 -6.91 6.60
C GLY A 39 -12.05 -8.32 6.70
N THR A 40 -11.25 -9.35 6.46
CA THR A 40 -11.66 -10.76 6.62
C THR A 40 -12.00 -11.10 8.07
N ALA A 41 -11.17 -10.66 9.01
CA ALA A 41 -11.40 -10.88 10.44
C ALA A 41 -12.68 -10.17 10.92
N LEU A 42 -12.87 -8.90 10.52
CA LEU A 42 -14.08 -8.14 10.82
C LEU A 42 -15.33 -8.81 10.26
N ASN A 43 -15.31 -9.20 8.98
CA ASN A 43 -16.43 -9.91 8.35
C ASN A 43 -16.78 -11.20 9.10
N THR A 44 -15.77 -11.95 9.52
CA THR A 44 -15.97 -13.18 10.30
C THR A 44 -16.66 -12.89 11.64
N LYS A 45 -16.23 -11.84 12.36
CA LYS A 45 -16.87 -11.43 13.62
C LYS A 45 -18.31 -10.98 13.42
N PHE A 46 -18.57 -10.15 12.40
CA PHE A 46 -19.93 -9.71 12.11
C PHE A 46 -20.86 -10.86 11.70
N LYS A 47 -20.37 -11.84 10.92
CA LYS A 47 -21.12 -13.05 10.59
C LYS A 47 -21.47 -13.87 11.83
N ALA A 48 -20.53 -14.02 12.76
CA ALA A 48 -20.78 -14.73 14.01
C ALA A 48 -21.86 -14.02 14.85
N ILE A 49 -21.80 -12.69 14.95
CA ILE A 49 -22.84 -11.89 15.63
C ILE A 49 -24.19 -12.07 14.94
N ALA A 50 -24.25 -11.94 13.61
CA ALA A 50 -25.48 -12.10 12.84
C ALA A 50 -26.10 -13.49 13.04
N SER A 51 -25.27 -14.54 13.04
CA SER A 51 -25.71 -15.92 13.27
C SER A 51 -26.26 -16.11 14.68
N ALA A 52 -25.61 -15.53 15.70
CA ALA A 52 -26.09 -15.59 17.08
C ALA A 52 -27.46 -14.91 17.24
N VAL A 53 -27.64 -13.73 16.63
CA VAL A 53 -28.92 -13.00 16.65
C VAL A 53 -30.00 -13.79 15.92
N GLN A 54 -29.70 -14.38 14.76
CA GLN A 54 -30.66 -15.15 13.98
C GLN A 54 -31.13 -16.42 14.70
N ASN A 55 -30.22 -17.11 15.39
CA ASN A 55 -30.50 -18.36 16.11
C ASN A 55 -31.09 -18.13 17.53
N SER A 56 -31.30 -16.89 17.94
CA SER A 56 -31.90 -16.54 19.25
C SER A 56 -33.44 -16.42 19.20
N ASN A 57 -34.07 -16.85 18.09
CA ASN A 57 -35.52 -17.00 17.93
C ASN A 57 -35.89 -18.47 17.79
#